data_AF-A0A0W0WIG2-F1
#
_entry.id   AF-A0A0W0WIG2-F1
#
_cell.length_a   1.000
_cell.length_b   1.000
_cell.length_c   1.000
_cell.angle_alpha   90.00
_cell.angle_beta   90.00
_cell.angle_gamma   90.00
#
_symmetry.space_group_name_H-M   'P 1'
#
loop_
_entity.id
_entity.type
_entity.pdbx_description
1 polymer ?
#
loop_
_entity_poly.entity_id
_entity_poly.type
_entity_poly.pdbx_seq_one_letter_code
_entity_poly.pdbx_strand_id
1 'polypeptide(L)'
;MYTKISSVSIFIAFMLFFKLIHAKNEQEISVLPTIKPPLLVHVNTQANAQYMVKNLSQKNITLALIPQKGISQNTTGLLACPHSITLQPGQKCLLNLTIKGDAVGQKIKYGPLLCKAVKSGKIKPDTSFCAQPSPRDSLNVTFTKPKIAVIEVKPQALTLHATSKSPDKLTVINHSKTITAKNIRVNLPAHWKDVKQNAENCIKVEPQKKCLIYLNAKKPHATTTVSVAGHNTTTIPLKIMIKPHDVKMLGPAVKINDIKK
;
A
#
# COMPACT_ATOMS: atom_id res chain seq x y z
N MET A 1 -98.50 16.05 27.28
CA MET A 1 -98.30 15.36 25.97
C MET A 1 -97.09 16.01 25.29
N TYR A 2 -96.30 15.25 24.54
CA TYR A 2 -95.23 15.70 23.62
C TYR A 2 -95.66 16.90 22.74
N THR A 3 -94.85 17.76 22.11
CA THR A 3 -93.43 17.74 21.63
C THR A 3 -92.99 19.23 21.44
N LYS A 4 -91.78 19.67 21.06
CA LYS A 4 -90.46 19.11 20.65
C LYS A 4 -89.37 20.18 20.91
N ILE A 5 -88.09 19.84 20.80
CA ILE A 5 -86.93 20.76 20.73
C ILE A 5 -86.28 20.61 19.35
N SER A 6 -85.83 21.70 18.72
CA SER A 6 -84.86 21.70 17.60
C SER A 6 -84.39 23.13 17.28
N SER A 7 -83.16 23.42 16.85
CA SER A 7 -81.84 22.82 17.13
C SER A 7 -80.81 23.82 16.58
N VAL A 8 -80.10 24.55 17.45
CA VAL A 8 -79.11 25.57 17.00
C VAL A 8 -77.74 24.91 16.84
N SER A 9 -77.36 24.62 15.60
CA SER A 9 -76.05 24.04 15.27
C SER A 9 -74.93 25.09 15.37
N ILE A 10 -74.23 25.12 16.50
CA ILE A 10 -73.01 25.92 16.69
C ILE A 10 -71.81 25.18 16.09
N PHE A 11 -71.25 25.71 15.01
CA PHE A 11 -69.99 25.23 14.42
C PHE A 11 -68.80 25.66 15.30
N ILE A 12 -68.27 24.74 16.11
CA ILE A 12 -67.03 24.96 16.87
C ILE A 12 -65.83 24.72 15.94
N ALA A 13 -65.24 25.80 15.43
CA ALA A 13 -64.01 25.75 14.64
C ALA A 13 -62.79 25.50 15.53
N PHE A 14 -62.48 24.23 15.78
CA PHE A 14 -61.33 23.82 16.61
C PHE A 14 -60.00 23.94 15.83
N MET A 15 -59.45 25.16 15.79
CA MET A 15 -58.13 25.47 15.22
C MET A 15 -57.00 24.74 15.97
N LEU A 16 -56.70 23.52 15.54
CA LEU A 16 -55.55 22.74 15.98
C LEU A 16 -54.24 23.38 15.48
N PHE A 17 -53.68 24.29 16.27
CA PHE A 17 -52.31 24.76 16.14
C PHE A 17 -51.33 23.61 16.46
N PHE A 18 -51.11 22.71 15.49
CA PHE A 18 -50.01 21.76 15.52
C PHE A 18 -48.68 22.51 15.51
N LYS A 19 -48.10 22.73 16.70
CA LYS A 19 -46.70 23.16 16.79
C LYS A 19 -45.83 22.04 16.24
N LEU A 20 -45.33 22.23 15.02
CA LEU A 20 -44.30 21.40 14.41
C LEU A 20 -43.00 21.51 15.22
N ILE A 21 -42.86 20.67 16.26
CA ILE A 21 -41.62 20.48 17.00
C ILE A 21 -40.62 19.81 16.05
N HIS A 22 -39.92 20.62 15.26
CA HIS A 22 -38.76 20.17 14.54
C HIS A 22 -37.66 19.91 15.56
N ALA A 23 -37.40 18.63 15.84
CA ALA A 23 -36.22 18.23 16.59
C ALA A 23 -34.98 18.68 15.80
N LYS A 24 -34.40 19.82 16.20
CA LYS A 24 -33.13 20.32 15.68
C LYS A 24 -32.07 19.24 15.94
N ASN A 25 -31.66 18.53 14.88
CA ASN A 25 -30.60 17.55 14.95
C ASN A 25 -29.26 18.27 15.13
N GLU A 26 -28.99 18.68 16.37
CA GLU A 26 -27.81 19.44 16.76
C GLU A 26 -26.61 18.50 16.83
N GLN A 27 -25.81 18.51 15.77
CA GLN A 27 -24.65 17.64 15.62
C GLN A 27 -23.59 17.94 16.71
N GLU A 28 -23.55 17.11 17.76
CA GLU A 28 -22.65 17.30 18.91
C GLU A 28 -21.15 17.14 18.59
N ILE A 29 -20.79 16.39 17.55
CA ILE A 29 -19.40 16.16 17.13
C ILE A 29 -19.24 16.42 15.63
N SER A 30 -18.26 17.26 15.27
CA SER A 30 -17.85 17.49 13.89
C SER A 30 -16.61 16.65 13.54
N VAL A 31 -16.62 16.03 12.35
CA VAL A 31 -15.49 15.26 11.81
C VAL A 31 -15.27 15.69 10.35
N LEU A 32 -14.36 16.63 10.14
CA LEU A 32 -14.11 17.25 8.83
C LEU A 32 -12.71 16.90 8.31
N PRO A 33 -12.54 16.55 7.03
CA PRO A 33 -11.25 16.17 6.47
C PRO A 33 -10.35 17.40 6.34
N THR A 34 -9.14 17.31 6.86
CA THR A 34 -8.05 18.26 6.57
C THR A 34 -7.14 17.73 5.47
N ILE A 35 -7.02 16.39 5.34
CA ILE A 35 -6.33 15.72 4.24
C ILE A 35 -7.20 14.54 3.78
N LYS A 36 -7.71 14.59 2.55
CA LYS A 36 -8.42 13.46 1.93
C LYS A 36 -7.42 12.42 1.40
N PRO A 37 -7.70 11.11 1.53
CA PRO A 37 -6.86 10.09 0.92
C PRO A 37 -6.98 10.13 -0.62
N PRO A 38 -6.01 9.57 -1.37
CA PRO A 38 -6.17 9.34 -2.79
C PRO A 38 -7.28 8.32 -3.04
N LEU A 39 -8.04 8.52 -4.13
CA LEU A 39 -9.12 7.62 -4.56
C LEU A 39 -8.63 6.18 -4.83
N LEU A 40 -7.37 6.04 -5.26
CA LEU A 40 -6.72 4.78 -5.60
C LEU A 40 -5.50 4.55 -4.71
N VAL A 41 -5.42 3.37 -4.09
CA VAL A 41 -4.25 2.90 -3.32
C VAL A 41 -3.80 1.55 -3.88
N HIS A 42 -2.51 1.41 -4.16
CA HIS A 42 -1.96 0.12 -4.61
C HIS A 42 -1.79 -0.81 -3.41
N VAL A 43 -2.10 -2.10 -3.57
CA VAL A 43 -2.09 -3.07 -2.46
C VAL A 43 -0.73 -3.29 -1.78
N ASN A 44 0.39 -2.81 -2.34
CA ASN A 44 1.72 -2.85 -1.69
C ASN A 44 2.20 -1.46 -1.21
N THR A 45 1.28 -0.50 -1.07
CA THR A 45 1.57 0.88 -0.66
C THR A 45 0.70 1.31 0.53
N GLN A 46 0.99 2.48 1.09
CA GLN A 46 0.20 3.11 2.15
C GLN A 46 -0.25 4.49 1.68
N ALA A 47 -1.38 4.94 2.22
CA ALA A 47 -1.87 6.31 2.06
C ALA A 47 -2.27 6.89 3.41
N ASN A 48 -2.31 8.22 3.51
CA ASN A 48 -2.72 8.90 4.72
C ASN A 48 -4.03 9.66 4.51
N ALA A 49 -4.82 9.79 5.56
CA ALA A 49 -5.96 10.69 5.67
C ALA A 49 -5.89 11.41 7.02
N GLN A 50 -6.45 12.61 7.11
CA GLN A 50 -6.49 13.38 8.35
C GLN A 50 -7.85 14.06 8.50
N TYR A 51 -8.40 14.00 9.71
CA TYR A 51 -9.67 14.64 10.05
C TYR A 51 -9.51 15.52 11.29
N MET A 52 -10.04 16.74 11.24
CA MET A 52 -10.30 17.55 12.42
C MET A 52 -11.54 17.01 13.13
N VAL A 53 -11.35 16.52 14.34
CA VAL A 53 -12.43 16.12 15.26
C VAL A 53 -12.66 17.30 16.20
N LYS A 54 -13.88 17.83 16.27
CA LYS A 54 -14.24 18.94 17.18
C LYS A 54 -15.50 18.60 17.97
N ASN A 55 -15.45 18.86 19.28
CA ASN A 55 -16.64 18.84 20.12
C ASN A 55 -17.44 20.14 19.92
N LEU A 56 -18.69 20.00 19.48
CA LEU A 56 -19.66 21.10 19.31
C LEU A 56 -20.68 21.16 20.47
N SER A 57 -20.75 20.11 21.29
CA SER A 57 -21.61 20.09 22.48
C SER A 57 -21.11 21.01 23.59
N GLN A 58 -22.00 21.32 24.53
CA GLN A 58 -21.70 22.06 25.76
C GLN A 58 -21.17 21.15 26.90
N LYS A 59 -20.83 19.88 26.61
CA LYS A 59 -20.37 18.90 27.61
C LYS A 59 -19.02 18.31 27.21
N ASN A 60 -18.27 17.77 28.18
CA ASN A 60 -17.09 16.98 27.86
C ASN A 60 -17.53 15.66 27.19
N ILE A 61 -16.93 15.31 26.06
CA ILE A 61 -17.18 14.04 25.37
C ILE A 61 -15.89 13.24 25.28
N THR A 62 -15.98 11.94 25.53
CA THR A 62 -14.89 10.98 25.27
C THR A 62 -15.29 10.09 24.11
N LEU A 63 -14.45 10.02 23.07
CA LEU A 63 -14.65 9.20 21.88
C LEU A 63 -13.54 8.14 21.73
N ALA A 64 -13.84 7.06 21.02
CA ALA A 64 -12.90 6.06 20.54
C ALA A 64 -13.19 5.72 19.07
N LEU A 65 -12.14 5.43 18.31
CA LEU A 65 -12.26 4.98 16.93
C LEU A 65 -12.71 3.52 16.89
N ILE A 66 -13.73 3.21 16.09
CA ILE A 66 -14.09 1.82 15.75
C ILE A 66 -12.96 1.24 14.88
N PRO A 67 -12.33 0.11 15.27
CA PRO A 67 -11.28 -0.52 14.47
C PRO A 67 -11.78 -0.91 13.07
N GLN A 68 -11.07 -0.47 12.04
CA GLN A 68 -11.36 -0.80 10.64
C GLN A 68 -10.16 -1.55 10.03
N LYS A 69 -10.43 -2.66 9.35
CA LYS A 69 -9.36 -3.52 8.80
C LYS A 69 -8.46 -2.73 7.85
N GLY A 70 -7.15 -2.75 8.09
CA GLY A 70 -6.15 -2.04 7.29
C GLY A 70 -6.11 -0.51 7.47
N ILE A 71 -6.83 0.04 8.45
CA ILE A 71 -6.72 1.44 8.87
C ILE A 71 -6.15 1.49 10.28
N SER A 72 -5.11 2.29 10.50
CA SER A 72 -4.49 2.52 11.81
C SER A 72 -4.41 4.00 12.15
N GLN A 73 -4.77 4.36 13.38
CA GLN A 73 -4.59 5.71 13.91
C GLN A 73 -3.12 5.98 14.24
N ASN A 74 -2.60 7.13 13.85
CA ASN A 74 -1.33 7.66 14.33
C ASN A 74 -1.57 8.73 15.41
N THR A 75 -1.16 8.45 16.64
CA THR A 75 -1.32 9.32 17.81
C THR A 75 -0.14 10.30 18.03
N THR A 76 0.84 10.32 17.12
CA THR A 76 2.00 11.23 17.18
C THR A 76 1.76 12.51 16.38
N GLY A 77 2.41 13.60 16.80
CA GLY A 77 2.37 14.91 16.15
C GLY A 77 1.53 15.95 16.88
N LEU A 78 1.64 17.21 16.44
CA LEU A 78 0.93 18.33 17.04
C LEU A 78 -0.60 18.17 16.90
N LEU A 79 -1.32 18.38 18.00
CA LEU A 79 -2.78 18.18 18.11
C LEU A 79 -3.28 16.77 17.74
N ALA A 80 -2.40 15.76 17.64
CA ALA A 80 -2.82 14.41 17.28
C ALA A 80 -3.84 13.85 18.28
N CYS A 81 -4.97 13.34 17.78
CA CYS A 81 -5.95 12.67 18.64
C CYS A 81 -5.29 11.41 19.26
N PRO A 82 -5.34 11.23 20.60
CA PRO A 82 -4.96 9.97 21.25
C PRO A 82 -6.00 8.87 20.94
N HIS A 83 -5.76 7.62 21.36
CA HIS A 83 -6.77 6.56 21.24
C HIS A 83 -8.01 6.79 22.12
N SER A 84 -7.85 7.56 23.21
CA SER A 84 -8.91 8.01 24.12
C SER A 84 -9.21 9.49 23.91
N ILE A 85 -10.08 9.83 22.97
CA ILE A 85 -10.29 11.21 22.54
C ILE A 85 -11.24 11.92 23.50
N THR A 86 -10.70 12.47 24.59
CA THR A 86 -11.46 13.36 25.49
C THR A 86 -11.37 14.79 24.99
N LEU A 87 -12.51 15.42 24.71
CA LEU A 87 -12.63 16.81 24.24
C LEU A 87 -13.58 17.60 25.13
N GLN A 88 -13.10 18.73 25.65
CA GLN A 88 -13.93 19.78 26.25
C GLN A 88 -14.80 20.49 25.18
N PRO A 89 -15.85 21.24 25.57
CA PRO A 89 -16.63 22.05 24.65
C PRO A 89 -15.75 22.93 23.74
N GLY A 90 -15.98 22.88 22.43
CA GLY A 90 -15.19 23.60 21.43
C GLY A 90 -13.78 23.06 21.15
N GLN A 91 -13.24 22.17 21.98
CA GLN A 91 -11.90 21.57 21.80
C GLN A 91 -11.85 20.69 20.55
N LYS A 92 -10.66 20.62 19.93
CA LYS A 92 -10.41 19.87 18.70
C LYS A 92 -9.09 19.10 18.73
N CYS A 93 -9.01 18.01 17.96
CA CYS A 93 -7.77 17.26 17.68
C CYS A 93 -7.75 16.76 16.23
N LEU A 94 -6.57 16.37 15.74
CA LEU A 94 -6.33 15.81 14.42
C LEU A 94 -6.27 14.27 14.48
N LEU A 95 -7.28 13.61 13.93
CA LEU A 95 -7.30 12.17 13.75
C LEU A 95 -6.46 11.83 12.51
N ASN A 96 -5.19 11.48 12.72
CA ASN A 96 -4.29 11.00 11.68
C ASN A 96 -4.55 9.52 11.42
N LEU A 97 -4.79 9.14 10.17
CA LEU A 97 -5.05 7.76 9.75
C LEU A 97 -4.06 7.33 8.67
N THR A 98 -3.51 6.13 8.83
CA THR A 98 -2.72 5.44 7.80
C THR A 98 -3.52 4.24 7.29
N ILE A 99 -3.66 4.16 5.97
CA ILE A 99 -4.41 3.16 5.22
C ILE A 99 -3.39 2.25 4.53
N LYS A 100 -3.37 0.98 4.91
CA LYS A 100 -2.43 -0.02 4.37
C LYS A 100 -3.09 -0.84 3.26
N GLY A 101 -2.58 -0.74 2.03
CA GLY A 101 -3.20 -1.35 0.86
C GLY A 101 -3.32 -2.87 0.88
N ASP A 102 -2.42 -3.55 1.59
CA ASP A 102 -2.33 -5.01 1.69
C ASP A 102 -3.39 -5.59 2.64
N ALA A 103 -3.70 -4.87 3.71
CA ALA A 103 -4.53 -5.36 4.80
C ALA A 103 -6.05 -5.27 4.53
N VAL A 104 -6.51 -4.34 3.68
CA VAL A 104 -7.96 -4.09 3.50
C VAL A 104 -8.64 -5.15 2.63
N GLY A 105 -8.08 -5.45 1.46
CA GLY A 105 -8.58 -6.46 0.52
C GLY A 105 -9.89 -6.13 -0.23
N GLN A 106 -10.60 -5.05 0.15
CA GLN A 106 -11.85 -4.59 -0.48
C GLN A 106 -11.94 -3.06 -0.47
N LYS A 107 -12.86 -2.47 -1.24
CA LYS A 107 -13.09 -1.01 -1.27
C LYS A 107 -13.57 -0.47 0.10
N ILE A 108 -12.95 0.59 0.60
CA ILE A 108 -13.48 1.37 1.72
C ILE A 108 -14.51 2.36 1.16
N LYS A 109 -15.75 2.30 1.63
CA LYS A 109 -16.82 3.24 1.21
C LYS A 109 -17.09 4.36 2.23
N TYR A 110 -16.82 4.14 3.51
CA TYR A 110 -17.23 5.01 4.61
C TYR A 110 -16.04 5.75 5.23
N GLY A 111 -16.32 6.73 6.09
CA GLY A 111 -15.28 7.42 6.86
C GLY A 111 -14.81 6.63 8.09
N PRO A 112 -13.87 7.20 8.88
CA PRO A 112 -13.67 6.78 10.26
C PRO A 112 -14.96 6.97 11.07
N LEU A 113 -15.30 5.98 11.88
CA LEU A 113 -16.45 6.03 12.79
C LEU A 113 -15.94 6.22 14.22
N LEU A 114 -16.20 7.40 14.79
CA LEU A 114 -15.84 7.77 16.16
C LEU A 114 -17.07 7.62 17.04
N CYS A 115 -17.03 6.68 17.98
CA CYS A 115 -18.15 6.42 18.88
C CYS A 115 -17.81 6.86 20.30
N LYS A 116 -18.83 7.15 21.12
CA LYS A 116 -18.66 7.46 22.54
C LYS A 116 -17.88 6.35 23.22
N ALA A 117 -16.91 6.69 24.05
CA ALA A 117 -16.13 5.70 24.78
C ALA A 117 -16.76 5.39 26.14
N VAL A 118 -16.95 4.10 26.43
CA VAL A 118 -17.26 3.62 27.78
C VAL A 118 -16.00 3.08 28.44
N LYS A 119 -15.78 3.44 29.71
CA LYS A 119 -14.70 2.88 30.53
C LYS A 119 -15.19 1.61 31.21
N SER A 120 -14.90 0.45 30.62
CA SER A 120 -15.15 -0.87 31.21
C SER A 120 -13.86 -1.69 31.19
N GLY A 121 -12.91 -1.30 32.06
CA GLY A 121 -11.54 -1.86 32.13
C GLY A 121 -10.63 -1.48 30.96
N LYS A 122 -11.11 -1.67 29.73
CA LYS A 122 -10.52 -1.13 28.50
C LYS A 122 -11.46 -0.10 27.87
N ILE A 123 -10.90 0.78 27.06
CA ILE A 123 -11.66 1.79 26.31
C ILE A 123 -12.37 1.07 25.16
N LYS A 124 -13.70 0.99 25.25
CA LYS A 124 -14.54 0.37 24.22
C LYS A 124 -15.46 1.43 23.60
N PRO A 125 -15.55 1.51 22.26
CA PRO A 125 -16.57 2.32 21.61
C PRO A 125 -17.97 1.74 21.86
N ASP A 126 -18.89 2.61 22.28
CA ASP A 126 -20.32 2.39 22.44
C ASP A 126 -21.06 2.89 21.20
N THR A 127 -21.67 1.97 20.46
CA THR A 127 -22.31 2.25 19.17
C THR A 127 -23.65 2.99 19.28
N SER A 128 -24.14 3.27 20.49
CA SER A 128 -25.36 4.08 20.69
C SER A 128 -25.19 5.55 20.26
N PHE A 129 -23.95 6.06 20.28
CA PHE A 129 -23.63 7.43 19.90
C PHE A 129 -22.33 7.44 19.09
N CYS A 130 -22.43 7.73 17.79
CA CYS A 130 -21.27 7.82 16.90
C CYS A 130 -21.36 8.99 15.93
N ALA A 131 -20.19 9.53 15.59
CA ALA A 131 -19.99 10.52 14.55
C ALA A 131 -19.10 9.96 13.43
N GLN A 132 -19.44 10.30 12.19
CA GLN A 132 -18.65 10.02 10.99
C GLN A 132 -18.66 11.26 10.08
N PRO A 133 -17.68 11.41 9.18
CA PRO A 133 -17.72 12.42 8.12
C PRO A 133 -18.96 12.28 7.24
N SER A 134 -19.28 13.36 6.50
CA SER A 134 -20.28 13.29 5.43
C SER A 134 -19.90 12.23 4.37
N PRO A 135 -20.84 11.69 3.58
CA PRO A 135 -20.49 10.79 2.47
C PRO A 135 -19.49 11.37 1.47
N ARG A 136 -19.50 12.70 1.25
CA ARG A 136 -18.54 13.43 0.37
C ARG A 136 -17.15 13.58 1.00
N ASP A 137 -17.05 13.36 2.30
CA ASP A 137 -15.83 13.50 3.12
C ASP A 137 -15.36 12.16 3.72
N SER A 138 -16.06 11.07 3.39
CA SER A 138 -15.65 9.70 3.66
C SER A 138 -14.30 9.37 3.00
N LEU A 139 -13.68 8.28 3.44
CA LEU A 139 -12.39 7.86 2.88
C LEU A 139 -12.52 7.43 1.41
N ASN A 140 -13.60 6.72 1.05
CA ASN A 140 -13.95 6.29 -0.31
C ASN A 140 -12.77 5.73 -1.15
N VAL A 141 -11.87 4.95 -0.54
CA VAL A 141 -10.64 4.43 -1.17
C VAL A 141 -10.89 3.11 -1.89
N THR A 142 -10.45 3.02 -3.15
CA THR A 142 -10.46 1.80 -3.96
C THR A 142 -9.03 1.25 -4.10
N PHE A 143 -8.89 -0.08 -4.03
CA PHE A 143 -7.58 -0.73 -4.08
C PHE A 143 -7.27 -1.29 -5.47
N THR A 144 -6.01 -1.17 -5.89
CA THR A 144 -5.55 -1.55 -7.23
C THR A 144 -4.33 -2.47 -7.16
N LYS A 145 -3.96 -3.06 -8.31
CA LYS A 145 -2.80 -3.97 -8.45
C LYS A 145 -1.52 -3.40 -7.80
N PRO A 146 -0.60 -4.25 -7.29
CA PRO A 146 0.65 -3.79 -6.69
C PRO A 146 1.41 -2.84 -7.63
N LYS A 147 1.97 -1.75 -7.09
CA LYS A 147 2.85 -0.86 -7.84
C LYS A 147 4.24 -1.49 -7.91
N ILE A 148 4.67 -1.86 -9.11
CA ILE A 148 5.96 -2.52 -9.35
C ILE A 148 7.00 -1.53 -9.91
N ALA A 149 8.27 -1.83 -9.68
CA ALA A 149 9.40 -1.18 -10.30
C ALA A 149 9.62 -1.71 -11.71
N VAL A 150 9.64 -0.82 -12.70
CA VAL A 150 10.08 -1.18 -14.06
C VAL A 150 11.60 -1.29 -14.04
N ILE A 151 12.11 -2.46 -14.40
CA ILE A 151 13.56 -2.72 -14.50
C ILE A 151 13.98 -2.94 -15.96
N GLU A 152 15.21 -2.54 -16.29
CA GLU A 152 15.88 -2.83 -17.56
C GLU A 152 17.14 -3.66 -17.28
N VAL A 153 17.53 -4.51 -18.25
CA VAL A 153 18.68 -5.40 -18.17
C VAL A 153 19.60 -5.17 -19.36
N LYS A 154 20.91 -4.99 -19.10
CA LYS A 154 21.96 -4.81 -20.13
C LYS A 154 23.15 -5.75 -19.90
N PRO A 155 23.59 -6.53 -20.91
CA PRO A 155 22.94 -6.74 -22.21
C PRO A 155 21.67 -7.61 -22.12
N GLN A 156 20.82 -7.59 -23.15
CA GLN A 156 19.65 -8.51 -23.28
C GLN A 156 20.01 -9.91 -23.81
N ALA A 157 21.23 -10.07 -24.33
CA ALA A 157 21.83 -11.34 -24.67
C ALA A 157 23.25 -11.39 -24.09
N LEU A 158 23.58 -12.46 -23.37
CA LEU A 158 24.86 -12.65 -22.70
C LEU A 158 25.50 -13.95 -23.18
N THR A 159 26.77 -13.89 -23.57
CA THR A 159 27.59 -15.07 -23.85
C THR A 159 28.56 -15.25 -22.70
N LEU A 160 28.49 -16.39 -22.01
CA LEU A 160 29.44 -16.80 -20.99
C LEU A 160 30.47 -17.76 -21.62
N HIS A 161 31.68 -17.80 -21.06
CA HIS A 161 32.64 -18.86 -21.35
C HIS A 161 32.80 -19.78 -20.13
N ALA A 162 32.55 -21.07 -20.32
CA ALA A 162 32.70 -22.09 -19.28
C ALA A 162 34.13 -22.05 -18.70
N THR A 163 34.28 -22.26 -17.38
CA THR A 163 35.56 -22.25 -16.64
C THR A 163 36.37 -20.93 -16.70
N SER A 164 35.81 -19.85 -17.25
CA SER A 164 36.43 -18.52 -17.18
C SER A 164 36.73 -18.13 -15.73
N LYS A 165 37.93 -17.58 -15.50
CA LYS A 165 38.33 -17.01 -14.19
C LYS A 165 37.66 -15.67 -13.89
N SER A 166 37.20 -14.96 -14.92
CA SER A 166 36.48 -13.69 -14.78
C SER A 166 34.98 -13.93 -14.97
N PRO A 167 34.11 -13.53 -14.04
CA PRO A 167 32.67 -13.64 -14.21
C PRO A 167 32.15 -12.55 -15.17
N ASP A 168 31.21 -12.92 -16.02
CA ASP A 168 30.51 -11.98 -16.88
C ASP A 168 29.50 -11.14 -16.07
N LYS A 169 29.26 -9.91 -16.50
CA LYS A 169 28.45 -8.93 -15.77
C LYS A 169 27.16 -8.58 -16.50
N LEU A 170 26.09 -8.49 -15.73
CA LEU A 170 24.77 -8.05 -16.14
C LEU A 170 24.42 -6.78 -15.35
N THR A 171 24.14 -5.67 -16.03
CA THR A 171 23.68 -4.44 -15.39
C THR A 171 22.17 -4.43 -15.34
N VAL A 172 21.59 -4.27 -14.15
CA VAL A 172 20.15 -4.06 -13.97
C VAL A 172 19.92 -2.62 -13.54
N ILE A 173 18.97 -1.93 -14.19
CA ILE A 173 18.61 -0.53 -13.93
C ILE A 173 17.17 -0.47 -13.44
N ASN A 174 16.91 0.20 -12.32
CA ASN A 174 15.56 0.48 -11.84
C ASN A 174 15.06 1.81 -12.38
N HIS A 175 14.23 1.75 -13.42
CA HIS A 175 13.60 2.92 -14.06
C HIS A 175 12.40 3.49 -13.28
N SER A 176 12.01 2.88 -12.16
CA SER A 176 11.00 3.48 -11.29
C SER A 176 11.47 4.80 -10.70
N LYS A 177 10.54 5.75 -10.56
CA LYS A 177 10.76 7.02 -9.83
C LYS A 177 10.43 6.93 -8.34
N THR A 178 9.66 5.91 -7.91
CA THR A 178 9.14 5.82 -6.53
C THR A 178 9.22 4.44 -5.88
N ILE A 179 9.56 3.38 -6.63
CA ILE A 179 9.57 2.00 -6.11
C ILE A 179 10.98 1.45 -6.09
N THR A 180 11.44 1.04 -4.91
CA THR A 180 12.68 0.29 -4.73
C THR A 180 12.46 -1.17 -5.13
N ALA A 181 13.15 -1.61 -6.18
CA ALA A 181 13.21 -3.02 -6.55
C ALA A 181 14.04 -3.79 -5.51
N LYS A 182 13.69 -5.05 -5.23
CA LYS A 182 14.37 -5.85 -4.20
C LYS A 182 14.68 -7.27 -4.70
N ASN A 183 15.76 -7.84 -4.20
CA ASN A 183 16.18 -9.23 -4.46
C ASN A 183 16.17 -9.62 -5.96
N ILE A 184 16.67 -8.74 -6.83
CA ILE A 184 16.68 -9.03 -8.28
C ILE A 184 17.71 -10.12 -8.56
N ARG A 185 17.29 -11.17 -9.27
CA ARG A 185 18.10 -12.34 -9.61
C ARG A 185 17.80 -12.79 -11.04
N VAL A 186 18.70 -13.62 -11.58
CA VAL A 186 18.44 -14.39 -12.80
C VAL A 186 17.81 -15.73 -12.39
N ASN A 187 16.63 -16.03 -12.91
CA ASN A 187 15.97 -17.32 -12.72
C ASN A 187 16.62 -18.34 -13.66
N LEU A 188 17.75 -18.91 -13.22
CA LEU A 188 18.50 -19.93 -13.96
C LEU A 188 17.70 -21.25 -14.04
N PRO A 189 17.79 -22.02 -15.14
CA PRO A 189 17.11 -23.31 -15.27
C PRO A 189 17.57 -24.28 -14.18
N ALA A 190 16.64 -25.07 -13.64
CA ALA A 190 16.91 -25.97 -12.51
C ALA A 190 18.02 -27.02 -12.79
N HIS A 191 18.29 -27.33 -14.07
CA HIS A 191 19.33 -28.26 -14.50
C HIS A 191 20.73 -27.63 -14.62
N TRP A 192 20.86 -26.29 -14.62
CA TRP A 192 22.15 -25.58 -14.66
C TRP A 192 22.83 -25.55 -13.28
N LYS A 193 23.19 -26.72 -12.74
CA LYS A 193 23.83 -26.86 -11.41
C LYS A 193 25.26 -26.29 -11.35
N ASP A 194 25.89 -26.10 -12.50
CA ASP A 194 27.26 -25.62 -12.64
C ASP A 194 27.37 -24.11 -12.89
N VAL A 195 26.24 -23.43 -13.11
CA VAL A 195 26.15 -21.98 -13.31
C VAL A 195 25.86 -21.32 -11.97
N LYS A 196 26.69 -20.37 -11.53
CA LYS A 196 26.43 -19.57 -10.32
C LYS A 196 26.18 -18.11 -10.69
N GLN A 197 25.44 -17.44 -9.84
CA GLN A 197 25.26 -15.99 -9.88
C GLN A 197 25.66 -15.37 -8.53
N ASN A 198 26.29 -14.18 -8.56
CA ASN A 198 26.32 -13.27 -7.41
C ASN A 198 25.41 -12.08 -7.74
N ALA A 199 24.39 -11.86 -6.91
CA ALA A 199 23.42 -10.77 -7.00
C ALA A 199 23.29 -9.96 -5.69
N GLU A 200 24.31 -9.96 -4.83
CA GLU A 200 24.31 -9.27 -3.53
C GLU A 200 24.06 -7.76 -3.68
N ASN A 201 24.68 -7.15 -4.69
CA ASN A 201 24.46 -5.75 -5.05
C ASN A 201 23.04 -5.44 -5.53
N CYS A 202 22.20 -6.45 -5.77
CA CYS A 202 20.82 -6.33 -6.25
C CYS A 202 19.76 -6.68 -5.19
N ILE A 203 20.14 -6.80 -3.90
CA ILE A 203 19.21 -7.00 -2.78
C ILE A 203 18.24 -5.81 -2.63
N LYS A 204 18.72 -4.58 -2.82
CA LYS A 204 17.93 -3.34 -2.77
C LYS A 204 18.41 -2.37 -3.85
N VAL A 205 17.60 -2.13 -4.87
CA VAL A 205 17.90 -1.19 -5.96
C VAL A 205 16.90 -0.03 -5.91
N GLU A 206 17.36 1.12 -5.44
CA GLU A 206 16.53 2.31 -5.25
C GLU A 206 16.08 2.92 -6.59
N PRO A 207 15.04 3.78 -6.60
CA PRO A 207 14.60 4.50 -7.79
C PRO A 207 15.75 5.17 -8.54
N GLN A 208 15.77 5.02 -9.87
CA GLN A 208 16.80 5.55 -10.77
C GLN A 208 18.24 5.04 -10.49
N LYS A 209 18.43 3.97 -9.70
CA LYS A 209 19.73 3.34 -9.45
C LYS A 209 19.92 2.06 -10.27
N LYS A 210 21.16 1.58 -10.31
CA LYS A 210 21.57 0.36 -11.01
C LYS A 210 22.33 -0.57 -10.06
N CYS A 211 22.30 -1.88 -10.36
CA CYS A 211 23.12 -2.89 -9.71
C CYS A 211 23.79 -3.81 -10.75
N LEU A 212 24.70 -4.65 -10.29
CA LEU A 212 25.40 -5.64 -11.10
C LEU A 212 25.12 -7.05 -10.58
N ILE A 213 24.74 -7.95 -11.49
CA ILE A 213 24.72 -9.40 -11.26
C ILE A 213 25.93 -9.98 -12.01
N TYR A 214 26.70 -10.82 -11.34
CA TYR A 214 27.83 -11.53 -11.93
C TYR A 214 27.47 -12.99 -12.15
N LEU A 215 27.86 -13.56 -13.29
CA LEU A 215 27.57 -14.93 -13.70
C LEU A 215 28.86 -15.68 -14.03
N ASN A 216 28.95 -16.95 -13.63
CA ASN A 216 29.98 -17.87 -14.09
C ASN A 216 29.40 -19.28 -14.30
N ALA A 217 30.09 -20.08 -15.11
CA ALA A 217 29.66 -21.43 -15.48
C ALA A 217 30.87 -22.38 -15.53
N LYS A 218 30.65 -23.68 -15.34
CA LYS A 218 31.74 -24.68 -15.48
C LYS A 218 31.59 -25.59 -16.70
N LYS A 219 30.41 -25.67 -17.30
CA LYS A 219 30.12 -26.46 -18.51
C LYS A 219 29.49 -25.58 -19.59
N PRO A 220 29.65 -25.92 -20.88
CA PRO A 220 28.90 -25.27 -21.95
C PRO A 220 27.43 -25.66 -21.92
N HIS A 221 26.56 -24.76 -22.38
CA HIS A 221 25.11 -24.93 -22.45
C HIS A 221 24.56 -24.21 -23.69
N ALA A 222 23.55 -24.82 -24.32
CA ALA A 222 22.87 -24.24 -25.47
C ALA A 222 22.14 -22.92 -25.11
N THR A 223 22.00 -22.03 -26.10
CA THR A 223 21.33 -20.74 -25.93
C THR A 223 19.92 -20.90 -25.37
N THR A 224 19.71 -20.40 -24.16
CA THR A 224 18.46 -20.54 -23.39
C THR A 224 17.93 -19.17 -23.02
N THR A 225 16.61 -18.98 -23.12
CA THR A 225 15.95 -17.77 -22.60
C THR A 225 15.60 -17.99 -21.13
N VAL A 226 16.13 -17.14 -20.27
CA VAL A 226 15.86 -17.09 -18.83
C VAL A 226 15.14 -15.79 -18.49
N SER A 227 14.67 -15.64 -17.26
CA SER A 227 14.05 -14.39 -16.78
C SER A 227 14.89 -13.72 -15.70
N VAL A 228 14.91 -12.39 -15.72
CA VAL A 228 15.46 -11.54 -14.64
C VAL A 228 14.29 -10.88 -13.93
N ALA A 229 14.18 -11.10 -12.63
CA ALA A 229 13.08 -10.60 -11.81
C ALA A 229 13.50 -10.46 -10.34
N GLY A 230 12.72 -9.70 -9.57
CA GLY A 230 12.83 -9.59 -8.13
C GLY A 230 11.47 -9.32 -7.49
N HIS A 231 11.46 -8.99 -6.20
CA HIS A 231 10.24 -8.60 -5.50
C HIS A 231 9.80 -7.19 -5.92
N ASN A 232 8.52 -7.07 -6.27
CA ASN A 232 7.90 -5.85 -6.81
C ASN A 232 8.60 -5.32 -8.07
N THR A 233 9.07 -6.17 -8.99
CA THR A 233 9.64 -5.72 -10.28
C THR A 233 8.81 -6.19 -11.47
N THR A 234 9.07 -5.61 -12.64
CA THR A 234 8.80 -6.28 -13.92
C THR A 234 9.71 -7.50 -14.09
N THR A 235 9.30 -8.44 -14.93
CA THR A 235 10.10 -9.61 -15.34
C THR A 235 10.63 -9.38 -16.75
N ILE A 236 11.94 -9.48 -16.94
CA ILE A 236 12.61 -9.20 -18.23
C ILE A 236 13.22 -10.49 -18.79
N PRO A 237 12.98 -10.86 -20.07
CA PRO A 237 13.66 -11.98 -20.69
C PRO A 237 15.13 -11.65 -20.99
N LEU A 238 16.01 -12.64 -20.80
CA LEU A 238 17.44 -12.55 -21.06
C LEU A 238 17.86 -13.83 -21.81
N LYS A 239 18.56 -13.70 -22.94
CA LYS A 239 19.16 -14.86 -23.63
C LYS A 239 20.55 -15.11 -23.06
N ILE A 240 20.82 -16.34 -22.60
CA ILE A 240 22.16 -16.76 -22.15
C ILE A 240 22.64 -17.92 -23.02
N MET A 241 23.84 -17.79 -23.57
CA MET A 241 24.59 -18.84 -24.25
C MET A 241 25.87 -19.11 -23.47
N ILE A 242 26.27 -20.37 -23.30
CA ILE A 242 27.49 -20.71 -22.55
C ILE A 242 28.40 -21.53 -23.46
N LYS A 243 29.46 -20.90 -23.97
CA LYS A 243 30.44 -21.53 -24.84
C LYS A 243 31.48 -22.32 -24.03
N PRO A 244 32.18 -23.30 -24.65
CA PRO A 244 33.42 -23.84 -24.10
C PRO A 244 34.42 -22.72 -23.79
N HIS A 245 35.38 -23.00 -22.90
CA HIS A 245 36.55 -22.13 -22.78
C HIS A 245 37.38 -22.27 -24.06
N ASP A 246 37.74 -21.17 -24.69
CA ASP A 246 38.70 -21.16 -25.78
C ASP A 246 40.12 -21.34 -25.21
N VAL A 247 40.41 -22.53 -24.67
CA VAL A 247 41.79 -22.98 -24.52
C VAL A 247 42.29 -23.28 -25.92
N LYS A 248 42.77 -22.24 -26.61
CA LYS A 248 43.60 -22.40 -27.79
C LYS A 248 44.77 -23.29 -27.38
N MET A 249 44.73 -24.58 -27.76
CA MET A 249 45.85 -25.47 -27.53
C MET A 249 47.03 -24.86 -28.26
N LEU A 250 47.97 -24.29 -27.50
CA LEU A 250 49.35 -24.20 -27.96
C LEU A 250 49.73 -25.65 -28.29
N GLY A 251 50.00 -25.90 -29.57
CA GLY A 251 50.44 -27.22 -30.01
C GLY A 251 51.67 -27.67 -29.21
N PRO A 252 51.96 -28.98 -29.15
CA PRO A 252 53.09 -29.50 -28.41
C PRO A 252 54.34 -28.68 -28.75
N ALA A 253 55.02 -28.17 -27.73
CA ALA A 253 56.20 -27.33 -27.91
C ALA A 253 57.21 -28.06 -28.79
N VAL A 254 57.48 -27.53 -29.98
CA VAL A 254 58.50 -28.06 -30.88
C VAL A 254 59.80 -28.07 -30.12
N LYS A 255 60.38 -29.26 -29.91
CA LYS A 255 61.68 -29.39 -29.28
C LYS A 255 62.71 -28.74 -30.20
N ILE A 256 63.46 -27.76 -29.68
CA ILE A 256 64.46 -26.99 -30.44
C ILE A 256 65.58 -27.88 -31.01
N ASN A 257 65.69 -29.14 -30.58
CA ASN A 257 66.71 -30.09 -31.01
C ASN A 257 66.56 -30.59 -32.46
N ASP A 258 65.43 -30.37 -33.14
CA ASP A 258 65.25 -30.79 -34.54
C ASP A 258 65.78 -29.77 -35.57
N ILE A 259 66.33 -28.63 -35.13
CA ILE A 259 66.98 -27.63 -36.00
C ILE A 259 68.49 -27.87 -36.08
N LYS A 260 68.90 -29.04 -36.59
CA LYS A 260 70.26 -29.29 -37.09
C LYS A 260 70.29 -30.27 -38.27
N LYS A 261 70.21 -29.74 -39.48
CA LYS A 261 70.95 -30.20 -40.66
C LYS A 261 71.04 -29.08 -41.68
#